data_AF-A0A8H7HPN6-F1
#
_entry.id   AF-A0A8H7HPN6-F1
#
_cell.length_a   1.000
_cell.length_b   1.000
_cell.length_c   1.000
_cell.angle_alpha   90.00
_cell.angle_beta   90.00
_cell.angle_gamma   90.00
#
_symmetry.space_group_name_H-M   'P 1'
#
loop_
_entity.id
_entity.type
_entity.pdbx_description
1 polymer ?
#
loop_
_entity_poly.entity_id
_entity_poly.type
_entity_poly.pdbx_seq_one_letter_code
_entity_poly.pdbx_strand_id
1 'polypeptide(L)'
;MSRFVRPSKYRHVFGQSAKKEWCIENVKVSNSAWDTNLISASASYVALNWNSSGGGAFAILPVASPFRPLPHNLPYKLPDIIPLARGHSAPVLDTDWSPFNDSVVASGGEDGRVLIWKVEESQFENWGAEKWQPRDFDPVATITGSGRKVGQVLFHPTAENVLASSTVGDGTVRLWDLADTNEAKIALTGHTDTIQSLTWNPTGTLLATTCRDRKIRLFDPRAGSEAVRIGDGHAGIKGARVVWLGGHDRIATTGFSKMSERQLALWDTSSLANIKTVSIDQSSGVIMPFWSDNNVLFLAGKGDGNIRSYEYENDNLYELSEYKSIDPQRGMCFLPRRALSVSDCEIMRAYKVYGSTIEPIGFVVPRKSDQFQSDIFPPAPSSEPALTAAEWFTGKTAPQNLVDLDTGTVSAAPASAPATFAPQPTPAAAAPPPATAPKPVDPPTPASIPIPPTPAAAQTPIATEAASPSNEANNALVEENSRLTSELREARAQIRNLELQIEAMKANAQKAAKAILEAGGI
;
A
#
# COMPACT_ATOMS: atom_id res chain seq x y z
N MET A 1 -26.86 5.33 -35.44
CA MET A 1 -26.21 6.17 -34.42
C MET A 1 -24.72 5.87 -34.45
N SER A 2 -23.90 6.73 -35.06
CA SER A 2 -22.45 6.56 -34.97
C SER A 2 -22.06 6.70 -33.50
N ARG A 3 -21.52 5.64 -32.91
CA ARG A 3 -20.98 5.66 -31.56
C ARG A 3 -19.86 6.70 -31.52
N PHE A 4 -20.13 7.89 -30.99
CA PHE A 4 -19.10 8.90 -30.75
C PHE A 4 -18.06 8.28 -29.82
N VAL A 5 -16.88 8.00 -30.36
CA VAL A 5 -15.76 7.47 -29.58
C VAL A 5 -15.04 8.67 -28.98
N ARG A 6 -14.91 8.70 -27.64
CA ARG A 6 -14.14 9.73 -26.92
C ARG A 6 -12.72 9.76 -27.48
N PRO A 7 -12.20 10.92 -27.95
CA PRO A 7 -10.82 11.03 -28.35
C PRO A 7 -9.91 10.87 -27.12
N SER A 8 -8.92 10.00 -27.20
CA SER A 8 -7.90 9.82 -26.17
C SER A 8 -6.60 9.44 -26.83
N LYS A 9 -5.53 10.16 -26.50
CA LYS A 9 -4.16 9.83 -26.93
C LYS A 9 -3.62 8.56 -26.28
N TYR A 10 -4.27 8.09 -25.21
CA TYR A 10 -3.89 6.89 -24.46
C TYR A 10 -4.75 5.67 -24.78
N ARG A 11 -5.74 5.81 -25.68
CA ARG A 11 -6.72 4.75 -26.02
C ARG A 11 -6.09 3.42 -26.41
N HIS A 12 -4.91 3.47 -27.03
CA HIS A 12 -4.20 2.34 -27.60
C HIS A 12 -2.89 2.03 -26.88
N VAL A 13 -2.72 2.51 -25.63
CA VAL A 13 -1.57 2.13 -24.80
C VAL A 13 -1.54 0.61 -24.65
N PHE A 14 -0.40 -0.01 -24.93
CA PHE A 14 -0.24 -1.46 -24.77
C PHE A 14 0.93 -1.76 -23.87
N GLY A 15 0.86 -2.86 -23.10
CA GLY A 15 1.96 -3.34 -22.28
C GLY A 15 2.88 -4.23 -23.11
N GLN A 16 4.14 -3.83 -23.23
CA GLN A 16 5.23 -4.58 -23.83
C GLN A 16 5.99 -5.32 -22.72
N SER A 17 5.78 -6.63 -22.63
CA SER A 17 6.60 -7.50 -21.77
C SER A 17 8.04 -7.56 -22.26
N ALA A 18 8.97 -7.61 -21.31
CA ALA A 18 10.37 -7.91 -21.58
C ALA A 18 10.53 -9.32 -22.16
N LYS A 19 11.62 -9.55 -22.91
CA LYS A 19 12.04 -10.90 -23.25
C LYS A 19 12.45 -11.65 -21.99
N LYS A 20 12.35 -12.98 -22.01
CA LYS A 20 12.65 -13.82 -20.84
C LYS A 20 14.06 -13.56 -20.29
N GLU A 21 15.05 -13.42 -21.16
CA GLU A 21 16.44 -13.13 -20.81
C GLU A 21 16.68 -11.70 -20.30
N TRP A 22 15.66 -10.83 -20.36
CA TRP A 22 15.66 -9.47 -19.82
C TRP A 22 14.84 -9.36 -18.51
N CYS A 23 14.22 -10.46 -18.09
CA CYS A 23 13.61 -10.62 -16.77
C CYS A 23 14.65 -11.07 -15.73
N ILE A 24 14.29 -10.97 -14.45
CA ILE A 24 15.11 -11.48 -13.33
C ILE A 24 14.39 -12.66 -12.70
N GLU A 25 14.92 -13.87 -12.90
CA GLU A 25 14.44 -15.14 -12.39
C GLU A 25 15.18 -15.60 -11.14
N ASN A 26 14.61 -16.61 -10.47
CA ASN A 26 15.09 -17.20 -9.22
C ASN A 26 15.10 -16.21 -8.03
N VAL A 27 14.19 -15.22 -8.03
CA VAL A 27 13.98 -14.37 -6.86
C VAL A 27 13.20 -15.11 -5.77
N LYS A 28 13.61 -14.98 -4.51
CA LYS A 28 12.93 -15.61 -3.37
C LYS A 28 11.99 -14.59 -2.74
N VAL A 29 10.84 -14.37 -3.39
CA VAL A 29 9.83 -13.38 -2.97
C VAL A 29 9.30 -13.70 -1.56
N SER A 30 9.17 -12.67 -0.71
CA SER A 30 8.62 -12.80 0.65
C SER A 30 7.26 -13.49 0.67
N ASN A 31 7.08 -14.37 1.67
CA ASN A 31 5.81 -15.06 1.94
C ASN A 31 4.97 -14.36 3.00
N SER A 32 5.36 -13.14 3.41
CA SER A 32 4.57 -12.33 4.32
C SER A 32 3.16 -12.13 3.76
N ALA A 33 2.14 -12.38 4.60
CA ALA A 33 0.75 -12.13 4.26
C ALA A 33 0.37 -10.63 4.34
N TRP A 34 1.36 -9.76 4.57
CA TRP A 34 1.15 -8.33 4.66
C TRP A 34 0.81 -7.75 3.28
N ASP A 35 -0.29 -6.99 3.23
CA ASP A 35 -0.78 -6.42 1.99
C ASP A 35 -0.06 -5.14 1.61
N THR A 36 1.21 -5.26 1.18
CA THR A 36 2.01 -4.22 0.49
C THR A 36 2.25 -4.59 -0.97
N ASN A 37 3.04 -3.78 -1.67
CA ASN A 37 3.38 -3.98 -3.07
C ASN A 37 4.46 -5.06 -3.28
N LEU A 38 5.14 -5.49 -2.20
CA LEU A 38 6.29 -6.42 -2.15
C LEU A 38 7.56 -5.97 -2.87
N ILE A 39 7.44 -5.06 -3.83
CA ILE A 39 8.53 -4.50 -4.61
C ILE A 39 8.36 -2.97 -4.66
N SER A 40 9.46 -2.24 -4.77
CA SER A 40 9.52 -0.79 -5.01
C SER A 40 10.70 -0.47 -5.95
N ALA A 41 10.71 0.71 -6.58
CA ALA A 41 11.75 1.08 -7.54
C ALA A 41 12.18 2.55 -7.40
N SER A 42 13.49 2.78 -7.53
CA SER A 42 14.07 4.07 -7.89
C SER A 42 14.33 4.13 -9.39
N ALA A 43 14.98 5.19 -9.90
CA ALA A 43 15.39 5.23 -11.30
C ALA A 43 16.47 4.20 -11.65
N SER A 44 17.21 3.72 -10.65
CA SER A 44 18.39 2.86 -10.85
C SER A 44 18.25 1.46 -10.30
N TYR A 45 17.43 1.26 -9.26
CA TYR A 45 17.31 -0.03 -8.57
C TYR A 45 15.85 -0.40 -8.28
N VAL A 46 15.62 -1.71 -8.11
CA VAL A 46 14.41 -2.26 -7.51
C VAL A 46 14.74 -2.86 -6.16
N ALA A 47 13.86 -2.68 -5.18
CA ALA A 47 13.91 -3.35 -3.89
C ALA A 47 12.78 -4.38 -3.82
N LEU A 48 13.10 -5.65 -3.56
CA LEU A 48 12.12 -6.75 -3.46
C LEU A 48 12.19 -7.39 -2.08
N ASN A 49 11.08 -7.38 -1.35
CA ASN A 49 10.97 -8.07 -0.06
C ASN A 49 11.29 -9.56 -0.23
N TRP A 50 12.24 -10.05 0.54
CA TRP A 50 12.87 -11.34 0.31
C TRP A 50 12.52 -12.36 1.40
N ASN A 51 12.32 -13.60 1.01
CA ASN A 51 12.12 -14.72 1.93
C ASN A 51 13.48 -15.22 2.41
N SER A 52 13.93 -14.74 3.57
CA SER A 52 15.19 -15.13 4.19
C SER A 52 15.01 -16.27 5.20
N SER A 53 16.03 -17.13 5.32
CA SER A 53 16.13 -18.12 6.40
C SER A 53 16.59 -17.43 7.69
N GLY A 54 15.65 -16.81 8.41
CA GLY A 54 15.92 -16.03 9.62
C GLY A 54 15.94 -14.52 9.37
N GLY A 55 15.50 -13.76 10.39
CA GLY A 55 15.36 -12.31 10.32
C GLY A 55 14.42 -11.82 9.22
N GLY A 56 14.62 -10.59 8.79
CA GLY A 56 14.02 -10.03 7.58
C GLY A 56 15.08 -9.44 6.66
N ALA A 57 14.87 -9.61 5.36
CA ALA A 57 15.71 -9.06 4.31
C ALA A 57 14.90 -8.62 3.10
N PHE A 58 15.52 -7.81 2.25
CA PHE A 58 15.07 -7.54 0.89
C PHE A 58 16.26 -7.54 -0.06
N ALA A 59 16.02 -7.85 -1.33
CA ALA A 59 17.03 -7.76 -2.38
C ALA A 59 17.02 -6.36 -2.98
N ILE A 60 18.20 -5.88 -3.37
CA ILE A 60 18.38 -4.66 -4.16
C ILE A 60 19.04 -5.08 -5.47
N LEU A 61 18.41 -4.77 -6.59
CA LEU A 61 18.85 -5.20 -7.92
C LEU A 61 18.79 -4.02 -8.89
N PRO A 62 19.73 -3.90 -9.85
CA PRO A 62 19.63 -2.94 -10.93
C PRO A 62 18.31 -3.05 -11.70
N VAL A 63 17.77 -1.92 -12.15
CA VAL A 63 16.52 -1.90 -12.92
C VAL A 63 16.66 -2.65 -14.25
N ALA A 64 15.80 -3.64 -14.45
CA ALA A 64 15.63 -4.29 -15.74
C ALA A 64 14.74 -3.45 -16.67
N SER A 65 14.81 -3.68 -17.98
CA SER A 65 14.04 -2.94 -18.98
C SER A 65 13.44 -3.87 -20.03
N PRO A 66 12.23 -3.59 -20.53
CA PRO A 66 11.63 -4.37 -21.60
C PRO A 66 12.23 -4.07 -22.98
N PHE A 67 13.11 -3.07 -23.11
CA PHE A 67 13.66 -2.60 -24.38
C PHE A 67 15.15 -2.91 -24.58
N ARG A 68 15.85 -3.31 -23.51
CA ARG A 68 17.29 -3.54 -23.53
C ARG A 68 17.69 -4.69 -22.60
N PRO A 69 18.84 -5.35 -22.87
CA PRO A 69 19.38 -6.38 -21.99
C PRO A 69 19.63 -5.91 -20.55
N LEU A 70 19.74 -6.87 -19.63
CA LEU A 70 20.07 -6.61 -18.24
C LEU A 70 21.41 -5.86 -18.11
N PRO A 71 21.50 -4.84 -17.24
CA PRO A 71 22.71 -4.06 -17.06
C PRO A 71 23.77 -4.82 -16.24
N HIS A 72 25.00 -4.30 -16.21
CA HIS A 72 26.10 -4.77 -15.34
C HIS A 72 26.42 -6.28 -15.43
N ASN A 73 26.11 -6.93 -16.55
CA ASN A 73 26.18 -8.39 -16.71
C ASN A 73 25.38 -9.17 -15.65
N LEU A 74 24.32 -8.55 -15.10
CA LEU A 74 23.43 -9.17 -14.13
C LEU A 74 22.88 -10.47 -14.73
N PRO A 75 23.06 -11.62 -14.06
CA PRO A 75 22.56 -12.88 -14.56
C PRO A 75 21.03 -12.88 -14.52
N TYR A 76 20.40 -13.15 -15.67
CA TYR A 76 18.93 -13.22 -15.75
C TYR A 76 18.34 -14.26 -14.80
N LYS A 77 19.08 -15.32 -14.49
CA LYS A 77 18.76 -16.27 -13.42
C LYS A 77 19.72 -16.04 -12.26
N LEU A 78 19.21 -15.49 -11.16
CA LEU A 78 20.04 -15.18 -10.00
C LEU A 78 20.62 -16.46 -9.37
N PRO A 79 21.86 -16.42 -8.87
CA PRO A 79 22.41 -17.50 -8.06
C PRO A 79 21.68 -17.59 -6.71
N ASP A 80 21.85 -18.70 -5.99
CA ASP A 80 21.15 -18.90 -4.71
C ASP A 80 21.58 -17.93 -3.60
N ILE A 81 22.80 -17.40 -3.73
CA ILE A 81 23.41 -16.45 -2.82
C ILE A 81 23.65 -15.15 -3.59
N ILE A 82 22.99 -14.08 -3.15
CA ILE A 82 23.12 -12.73 -3.68
C ILE A 82 23.31 -11.74 -2.52
N PRO A 83 23.82 -10.53 -2.77
CA PRO A 83 23.76 -9.41 -1.85
C PRO A 83 22.31 -9.15 -1.40
N LEU A 84 22.08 -9.15 -0.09
CA LEU A 84 20.80 -8.76 0.49
C LEU A 84 20.98 -7.66 1.53
N ALA A 85 19.96 -6.82 1.67
CA ALA A 85 19.87 -5.89 2.78
C ALA A 85 19.34 -6.66 4.00
N ARG A 86 20.26 -7.10 4.88
CA ARG A 86 19.94 -7.87 6.09
C ARG A 86 20.16 -6.99 7.30
N GLY A 87 19.13 -6.82 8.11
CA GLY A 87 19.23 -5.99 9.31
C GLY A 87 17.98 -6.03 10.18
N HIS A 88 16.82 -6.31 9.58
CA HIS A 88 15.63 -6.58 10.36
C HIS A 88 15.72 -7.93 11.06
N SER A 89 15.23 -7.99 12.30
CA SER A 89 15.18 -9.25 13.08
C SER A 89 13.90 -10.07 12.81
N ALA A 90 13.00 -9.55 11.98
CA ALA A 90 11.75 -10.18 11.55
C ALA A 90 11.39 -9.71 10.13
N PRO A 91 10.44 -10.34 9.41
CA PRO A 91 10.18 -10.05 8.00
C PRO A 91 10.03 -8.56 7.65
N VAL A 92 10.61 -8.17 6.52
CA VAL A 92 10.40 -6.84 5.91
C VAL A 92 9.00 -6.79 5.32
N LEU A 93 8.25 -5.76 5.69
CA LEU A 93 6.87 -5.56 5.29
C LEU A 93 6.75 -4.62 4.11
N ASP A 94 7.56 -3.56 4.07
CA ASP A 94 7.50 -2.55 3.02
C ASP A 94 8.86 -1.91 2.78
N THR A 95 9.04 -1.38 1.57
CA THR A 95 10.23 -0.63 1.15
C THR A 95 9.79 0.54 0.30
N ASP A 96 10.44 1.68 0.45
CA ASP A 96 10.21 2.85 -0.40
C ASP A 96 11.52 3.57 -0.69
N TRP A 97 11.67 4.04 -1.92
CA TRP A 97 12.89 4.72 -2.37
C TRP A 97 12.77 6.22 -2.17
N SER A 98 13.88 6.87 -1.81
CA SER A 98 13.91 8.33 -1.78
C SER A 98 13.63 8.89 -3.17
N PRO A 99 12.66 9.80 -3.35
CA PRO A 99 12.39 10.40 -4.65
C PRO A 99 13.55 11.26 -5.15
N PHE A 100 14.41 11.71 -4.23
CA PHE A 100 15.52 12.64 -4.48
C PHE A 100 16.89 11.97 -4.57
N ASN A 101 16.99 10.71 -4.16
CA ASN A 101 18.25 9.97 -4.20
C ASN A 101 18.00 8.51 -4.55
N ASP A 102 18.34 8.13 -5.78
CA ASP A 102 18.12 6.79 -6.31
C ASP A 102 18.88 5.68 -5.57
N SER A 103 19.84 6.06 -4.72
CA SER A 103 20.66 5.15 -3.94
C SER A 103 20.17 4.97 -2.51
N VAL A 104 19.11 5.66 -2.09
CA VAL A 104 18.58 5.58 -0.72
C VAL A 104 17.22 4.92 -0.71
N VAL A 105 17.08 3.86 0.09
CA VAL A 105 15.83 3.14 0.31
C VAL A 105 15.57 3.04 1.81
N ALA A 106 14.30 3.15 2.21
CA ALA A 106 13.83 2.88 3.55
C ALA A 106 13.12 1.53 3.58
N SER A 107 13.19 0.81 4.69
CA SER A 107 12.44 -0.42 4.91
C SER A 107 11.74 -0.43 6.26
N GLY A 108 10.52 -0.94 6.30
CA GLY A 108 9.75 -1.18 7.53
C GLY A 108 9.61 -2.67 7.80
N GLY A 109 9.75 -3.09 9.05
CA GLY A 109 9.74 -4.52 9.44
C GLY A 109 8.72 -4.89 10.52
N GLU A 110 8.45 -6.18 10.63
CA GLU A 110 7.67 -6.75 11.74
C GLU A 110 8.35 -6.57 13.10
N ASP A 111 9.66 -6.34 13.12
CA ASP A 111 10.46 -6.05 14.31
C ASP A 111 10.23 -4.63 14.85
N GLY A 112 9.40 -3.84 14.18
CA GLY A 112 9.04 -2.48 14.58
C GLY A 112 10.13 -1.45 14.35
N ARG A 113 11.08 -1.75 13.47
CA ARG A 113 12.14 -0.84 13.04
C ARG A 113 11.84 -0.26 11.68
N VAL A 114 12.34 0.95 11.45
CA VAL A 114 12.61 1.48 10.12
C VAL A 114 14.11 1.52 9.94
N LEU A 115 14.61 0.94 8.85
CA LEU A 115 16.03 0.97 8.49
C LEU A 115 16.21 1.79 7.21
N ILE A 116 17.25 2.60 7.18
CA ILE A 116 17.66 3.36 5.99
C ILE A 116 18.90 2.71 5.41
N TRP A 117 18.93 2.55 4.10
CA TRP A 117 19.99 1.87 3.38
C TRP A 117 20.54 2.77 2.30
N LYS A 118 21.83 2.60 2.01
CA LYS A 118 22.48 3.26 0.89
C LYS A 118 23.12 2.21 -0.01
N VAL A 119 22.95 2.39 -1.31
CA VAL A 119 23.39 1.47 -2.36
C VAL A 119 24.40 2.19 -3.22
N GLU A 120 25.51 1.55 -3.52
CA GLU A 120 26.52 2.10 -4.42
C GLU A 120 26.60 1.24 -5.68
N GLU A 121 26.72 1.88 -6.86
CA GLU A 121 26.74 1.16 -8.15
C GLU A 121 27.88 0.14 -8.22
N SER A 122 29.02 0.48 -7.61
CA SER A 122 30.20 -0.39 -7.52
C SER A 122 29.93 -1.76 -6.88
N GLN A 123 28.85 -1.93 -6.11
CA GLN A 123 28.47 -3.23 -5.54
C GLN A 123 28.00 -4.24 -6.60
N PHE A 124 27.58 -3.75 -7.76
CA PHE A 124 27.10 -4.57 -8.87
C PHE A 124 28.16 -4.74 -9.98
N GLU A 125 29.28 -4.03 -9.89
CA GLU A 125 30.37 -4.16 -10.86
C GLU A 125 30.95 -5.57 -10.89
N ASN A 126 31.15 -6.09 -12.10
CA ASN A 126 31.70 -7.42 -12.34
C ASN A 126 30.90 -8.55 -11.68
N TRP A 127 29.59 -8.38 -11.47
CA TRP A 127 28.72 -9.46 -11.00
C TRP A 127 28.89 -10.68 -11.91
N GLY A 128 29.25 -11.82 -11.31
CA GLY A 128 29.40 -13.09 -12.02
C GLY A 128 30.81 -13.35 -12.56
N ALA A 129 31.76 -12.43 -12.36
CA ALA A 129 33.17 -12.71 -12.57
C ALA A 129 33.69 -13.76 -11.56
N GLU A 130 34.74 -14.51 -11.93
CA GLU A 130 35.28 -15.63 -11.15
C GLU A 130 35.61 -15.30 -9.69
N LYS A 131 35.99 -14.04 -9.40
CA LYS A 131 36.37 -13.57 -8.05
C LYS A 131 35.31 -12.68 -7.39
N TRP A 132 34.16 -12.49 -8.02
CA TRP A 132 33.10 -11.68 -7.44
C TRP A 132 32.50 -12.43 -6.24
N GLN A 133 32.32 -11.71 -5.13
CA GLN A 133 31.71 -12.25 -3.93
C GLN A 133 30.52 -11.38 -3.52
N PRO A 134 29.37 -11.98 -3.19
CA PRO A 134 28.22 -11.23 -2.71
C PRO A 134 28.55 -10.56 -1.38
N ARG A 135 28.26 -9.26 -1.27
CA ARG A 135 28.38 -8.49 -0.03
C ARG A 135 27.03 -7.92 0.33
N ASP A 136 26.52 -8.31 1.48
CA ASP A 136 25.26 -7.78 2.01
C ASP A 136 25.37 -6.27 2.27
N PHE A 137 24.22 -5.61 2.29
CA PHE A 137 24.13 -4.18 2.59
C PHE A 137 23.97 -4.00 4.09
N ASP A 138 24.67 -3.00 4.64
CA ASP A 138 24.48 -2.55 6.01
C ASP A 138 23.54 -1.34 6.04
N PRO A 139 22.66 -1.22 7.05
CA PRO A 139 21.83 -0.04 7.20
C PRO A 139 22.69 1.16 7.60
N VAL A 140 22.47 2.31 6.99
CA VAL A 140 23.15 3.58 7.32
C VAL A 140 22.49 4.30 8.50
N ALA A 141 21.21 4.02 8.77
CA ALA A 141 20.51 4.52 9.94
C ALA A 141 19.46 3.52 10.42
N THR A 142 19.19 3.53 11.73
CA THR A 142 18.15 2.72 12.37
C THR A 142 17.23 3.63 13.17
N ILE A 143 15.94 3.56 12.87
CA ILE A 143 14.89 4.26 13.59
C ILE A 143 14.08 3.22 14.35
N THR A 144 14.07 3.33 15.67
CA THR A 144 13.31 2.42 16.53
C THR A 144 11.99 3.09 16.91
N GLY A 145 10.87 2.52 16.44
CA GLY A 145 9.52 3.00 16.76
C GLY A 145 9.03 2.52 18.13
N SER A 146 7.71 2.28 18.26
CA SER A 146 7.07 1.81 19.50
C SER A 146 7.22 0.31 19.78
N GLY A 147 8.15 -0.39 19.09
CA GLY A 147 8.32 -1.84 19.19
C GLY A 147 7.14 -2.65 18.62
N ARG A 148 6.25 -2.00 17.86
CA ARG A 148 5.17 -2.62 17.09
C ARG A 148 5.53 -2.60 15.61
N LYS A 149 4.97 -3.55 14.85
CA LYS A 149 5.22 -3.71 13.40
C LYS A 149 5.10 -2.38 12.67
N VAL A 150 6.11 -2.07 11.85
CA VAL A 150 6.04 -0.96 10.90
C VAL A 150 5.55 -1.51 9.58
N GLY A 151 4.30 -1.20 9.25
CA GLY A 151 3.59 -1.80 8.13
C GLY A 151 3.91 -1.16 6.79
N GLN A 152 4.21 0.14 6.79
CA GLN A 152 4.49 0.92 5.58
C GLN A 152 5.53 2.00 5.88
N VAL A 153 6.31 2.33 4.86
CA VAL A 153 7.23 3.47 4.83
C VAL A 153 6.95 4.27 3.56
N LEU A 154 6.97 5.60 3.65
CA LEU A 154 6.67 6.47 2.51
C LEU A 154 7.44 7.78 2.61
N PHE A 155 8.36 8.02 1.66
CA PHE A 155 9.09 9.27 1.56
C PHE A 155 8.16 10.42 1.16
N HIS A 156 8.50 11.60 1.66
CA HIS A 156 7.80 12.82 1.35
C HIS A 156 8.16 13.33 -0.07
N PRO A 157 7.20 13.84 -0.86
CA PRO A 157 7.41 14.09 -2.29
C PRO A 157 8.08 15.42 -2.64
N THR A 158 8.24 16.34 -1.68
CA THR A 158 8.85 17.68 -1.91
C THR A 158 10.00 18.03 -0.98
N ALA A 159 9.99 17.49 0.24
CA ALA A 159 11.00 17.75 1.27
C ALA A 159 11.96 16.58 1.41
N GLU A 160 13.26 16.81 1.23
CA GLU A 160 14.27 15.77 1.46
C GLU A 160 14.26 15.30 2.92
N ASN A 161 14.67 14.04 3.13
CA ASN A 161 14.85 13.44 4.45
C ASN A 161 13.59 13.42 5.34
N VAL A 162 12.40 13.70 4.81
CA VAL A 162 11.14 13.48 5.53
C VAL A 162 10.56 12.12 5.14
N LEU A 163 10.35 11.26 6.15
CA LEU A 163 9.83 9.90 5.96
C LEU A 163 8.59 9.69 6.84
N ALA A 164 7.53 9.13 6.26
CA ALA A 164 6.37 8.63 7.00
C ALA A 164 6.51 7.13 7.28
N SER A 165 6.09 6.68 8.46
CA SER A 165 5.98 5.26 8.79
C SER A 165 4.66 4.96 9.48
N SER A 166 3.93 3.93 9.04
CA SER A 166 2.72 3.47 9.74
C SER A 166 3.03 2.38 10.76
N THR A 167 2.51 2.54 11.97
CA THR A 167 2.73 1.60 13.07
C THR A 167 1.41 0.93 13.43
N VAL A 168 1.36 -0.39 13.24
CA VAL A 168 0.11 -1.17 13.24
C VAL A 168 -0.50 -1.29 14.63
N GLY A 169 0.35 -1.42 15.66
CA GLY A 169 -0.10 -1.73 17.02
C GLY A 169 -0.51 -0.52 17.85
N ASP A 170 -0.04 0.68 17.52
CA ASP A 170 -0.45 1.94 18.17
C ASP A 170 -1.39 2.78 17.29
N GLY A 171 -1.66 2.36 16.05
CA GLY A 171 -2.55 3.06 15.13
C GLY A 171 -2.04 4.43 14.74
N THR A 172 -0.71 4.63 14.71
CA THR A 172 -0.11 5.93 14.40
C THR A 172 0.60 5.95 13.06
N VAL A 173 0.57 7.11 12.39
CA VAL A 173 1.55 7.43 11.34
C VAL A 173 2.55 8.42 11.93
N ARG A 174 3.83 8.07 11.90
CA ARG A 174 4.91 8.92 12.42
C ARG A 174 5.69 9.53 11.28
N LEU A 175 6.04 10.81 11.43
CA LEU A 175 6.90 11.52 10.50
C LEU A 175 8.27 11.76 11.15
N TRP A 176 9.30 11.44 10.39
CA TRP A 176 10.68 11.46 10.82
C TRP A 176 11.48 12.46 9.99
N ASP A 177 12.41 13.13 10.63
CA ASP A 177 13.54 13.77 9.97
C ASP A 177 14.69 12.77 9.97
N LEU A 178 15.17 12.36 8.80
CA LEU A 178 16.29 11.41 8.71
C LEU A 178 17.63 12.01 9.14
N ALA A 179 17.73 13.34 9.31
CA ALA A 179 18.89 13.96 9.94
C ALA A 179 18.89 13.81 11.48
N ASP A 180 17.74 13.56 12.10
CA ASP A 180 17.58 13.34 13.54
C ASP A 180 16.53 12.24 13.81
N THR A 181 17.01 10.98 13.77
CA THR A 181 16.15 9.79 13.87
C THR A 181 15.82 9.38 15.31
N ASN A 182 16.21 10.16 16.31
CA ASN A 182 16.02 9.79 17.72
C ASN A 182 14.55 9.80 18.13
N GLU A 183 13.77 10.73 17.57
CA GLU A 183 12.35 10.88 17.86
C GLU A 183 11.55 11.25 16.60
N ALA A 184 10.30 10.82 16.57
CA ALA A 184 9.38 11.26 15.54
C ALA A 184 9.03 12.73 15.77
N LYS A 185 9.14 13.56 14.74
CA LYS A 185 8.80 14.99 14.81
C LYS A 185 7.29 15.21 14.91
N ILE A 186 6.51 14.34 14.27
CA ILE A 186 5.04 14.38 14.28
C ILE A 186 4.51 12.95 14.43
N ALA A 187 3.46 12.77 15.23
CA ALA A 187 2.68 11.53 15.31
C ALA A 187 1.21 11.83 15.00
N LEU A 188 0.69 11.22 13.94
CA LEU A 188 -0.69 11.30 13.51
C LEU A 188 -1.48 10.18 14.15
N THR A 189 -2.60 10.54 14.78
CA THR A 189 -3.41 9.67 15.65
C THR A 189 -4.84 9.53 15.13
N GLY A 190 -5.62 8.68 15.80
CA GLY A 190 -7.05 8.51 15.52
C GLY A 190 -7.41 7.32 14.62
N HIS A 191 -6.43 6.55 14.13
CA HIS A 191 -6.71 5.23 13.54
C HIS A 191 -7.01 4.22 14.64
N THR A 192 -8.12 3.48 14.51
CA THR A 192 -8.56 2.52 15.53
C THR A 192 -8.25 1.07 15.18
N ASP A 193 -7.60 0.85 14.04
CA ASP A 193 -7.17 -0.46 13.54
C ASP A 193 -5.94 -0.26 12.62
N THR A 194 -5.53 -1.33 11.96
CA THR A 194 -4.39 -1.41 11.05
C THR A 194 -4.52 -0.43 9.90
N ILE A 195 -3.54 0.45 9.76
CA ILE A 195 -3.35 1.31 8.59
C ILE A 195 -2.94 0.44 7.40
N GLN A 196 -3.58 0.61 6.25
CA GLN A 196 -3.45 -0.26 5.08
C GLN A 196 -2.77 0.42 3.88
N SER A 197 -2.81 1.74 3.80
CA SER A 197 -2.20 2.50 2.71
C SER A 197 -1.95 3.94 3.14
N LEU A 198 -0.85 4.51 2.63
CA LEU A 198 -0.46 5.90 2.76
C LEU A 198 -0.27 6.49 1.36
N THR A 199 -0.61 7.77 1.17
CA THR A 199 -0.23 8.52 -0.04
C THR A 199 -0.19 10.02 0.26
N TRP A 200 0.86 10.69 -0.21
CA TRP A 200 0.97 12.15 -0.14
C TRP A 200 0.28 12.79 -1.33
N ASN A 201 -0.25 14.00 -1.15
CA ASN A 201 -0.46 14.88 -2.29
C ASN A 201 0.89 15.34 -2.87
N PRO A 202 0.95 15.80 -4.13
CA PRO A 202 2.23 16.15 -4.76
C PRO A 202 3.01 17.26 -4.07
N THR A 203 2.34 18.15 -3.33
CA THR A 203 2.99 19.23 -2.58
C THR A 203 3.50 18.78 -1.21
N GLY A 204 3.10 17.60 -0.73
CA GLY A 204 3.47 17.09 0.58
C GLY A 204 2.78 17.83 1.75
N THR A 205 1.68 18.54 1.49
CA THR A 205 0.92 19.23 2.54
C THR A 205 -0.12 18.35 3.19
N LEU A 206 -0.64 17.36 2.45
CA LEU A 206 -1.65 16.43 2.94
C LEU A 206 -1.20 14.98 2.78
N LEU A 207 -1.48 14.18 3.81
CA LEU A 207 -1.34 12.74 3.79
C LEU A 207 -2.72 12.08 3.86
N ALA A 208 -3.02 11.24 2.86
CA ALA A 208 -4.20 10.40 2.86
C ALA A 208 -3.86 8.99 3.36
N THR A 209 -4.76 8.42 4.15
CA THR A 209 -4.59 7.07 4.71
C THR A 209 -5.89 6.27 4.60
N THR A 210 -5.75 4.95 4.38
CA THR A 210 -6.84 3.98 4.56
C THR A 210 -6.56 3.10 5.76
N CYS A 211 -7.61 2.65 6.44
CA CYS A 211 -7.52 1.85 7.63
C CYS A 211 -8.55 0.72 7.61
N ARG A 212 -8.23 -0.37 8.30
CA ARG A 212 -9.11 -1.53 8.46
C ARG A 212 -10.42 -1.20 9.21
N ASP A 213 -10.45 -0.09 9.94
CA ASP A 213 -11.67 0.49 10.51
C ASP A 213 -12.67 1.02 9.46
N ARG A 214 -12.36 0.87 8.16
CA ARG A 214 -13.14 1.27 6.98
C ARG A 214 -13.24 2.78 6.78
N LYS A 215 -12.37 3.57 7.41
CA LYS A 215 -12.32 5.02 7.21
C LYS A 215 -11.16 5.42 6.30
N ILE A 216 -11.39 6.50 5.55
CA ILE A 216 -10.37 7.28 4.86
C ILE A 216 -10.11 8.51 5.72
N ARG A 217 -8.83 8.82 5.97
CA ARG A 217 -8.44 10.02 6.72
C ARG A 217 -7.49 10.87 5.90
N LEU A 218 -7.73 12.18 5.89
CA LEU A 218 -6.76 13.18 5.42
C LEU A 218 -6.18 13.89 6.63
N PHE A 219 -4.86 13.99 6.66
CA PHE A 219 -4.11 14.73 7.66
C PHE A 219 -3.41 15.90 6.99
N ASP A 220 -3.47 17.08 7.62
CA ASP A 220 -2.42 18.08 7.49
C ASP A 220 -1.48 17.87 8.68
N PRO A 221 -0.33 17.22 8.48
CA PRO A 221 0.52 16.81 9.59
C PRO A 221 1.05 17.98 10.42
N ARG A 222 1.14 19.17 9.82
CA ARG A 222 1.71 20.36 10.46
C ARG A 222 0.63 21.19 11.16
N ALA A 223 -0.64 20.93 10.88
CA ALA A 223 -1.77 21.54 11.60
C ALA A 223 -2.08 20.85 12.93
N GLY A 224 -1.74 19.56 13.08
CA GLY A 224 -1.94 18.80 14.31
C GLY A 224 -1.85 17.29 14.12
N SER A 225 -2.02 16.53 15.21
CA SER A 225 -1.98 15.06 15.20
C SER A 225 -3.26 14.42 14.65
N GLU A 226 -4.39 15.09 14.74
CA GLU A 226 -5.69 14.56 14.34
C GLU A 226 -5.96 14.78 12.85
N ALA A 227 -6.79 13.91 12.27
CA ALA A 227 -7.20 14.04 10.89
C ALA A 227 -8.02 15.32 10.69
N VAL A 228 -7.66 16.12 9.67
CA VAL A 228 -8.46 17.29 9.28
C VAL A 228 -9.79 16.86 8.66
N ARG A 229 -9.86 15.65 8.11
CA ARG A 229 -11.08 15.06 7.54
C ARG A 229 -11.10 13.55 7.74
N ILE A 230 -12.28 13.02 8.01
CA ILE A 230 -12.54 11.59 8.14
C ILE A 230 -13.80 11.27 7.34
N GLY A 231 -13.72 10.28 6.45
CA GLY A 231 -14.83 9.80 5.64
C GLY A 231 -14.98 8.29 5.75
N ASP A 232 -16.20 7.78 5.54
CA ASP A 232 -16.44 6.36 5.32
C ASP A 232 -15.86 5.93 3.98
N GLY A 233 -15.00 4.92 4.00
CA GLY A 233 -14.42 4.30 2.82
C GLY A 233 -15.26 3.13 2.32
N HIS A 234 -14.57 2.10 1.81
CA HIS A 234 -15.22 0.89 1.34
C HIS A 234 -15.89 0.10 2.49
N ALA A 235 -17.10 -0.41 2.25
CA ALA A 235 -17.89 -1.11 3.27
C ALA A 235 -17.41 -2.54 3.58
N GLY A 236 -16.56 -3.12 2.73
CA GLY A 236 -15.99 -4.46 2.92
C GLY A 236 -14.92 -4.50 4.02
N ILE A 237 -14.63 -5.70 4.50
CA ILE A 237 -13.68 -5.94 5.61
C ILE A 237 -12.24 -6.22 5.15
N LYS A 238 -12.05 -6.37 3.83
CA LYS A 238 -10.76 -6.67 3.20
C LYS A 238 -9.95 -5.39 2.97
N GLY A 239 -8.68 -5.54 2.60
CA GLY A 239 -7.76 -4.41 2.43
C GLY A 239 -8.25 -3.36 1.43
N ALA A 240 -8.04 -2.10 1.78
CA ALA A 240 -8.25 -0.96 0.89
C ALA A 240 -6.93 -0.19 0.68
N ARG A 241 -6.70 0.28 -0.55
CA ARG A 241 -5.55 1.13 -0.90
C ARG A 241 -6.01 2.51 -1.35
N VAL A 242 -5.13 3.49 -1.24
CA VAL A 242 -5.36 4.87 -1.70
C VAL A 242 -4.17 5.37 -2.51
N VAL A 243 -4.46 6.14 -3.56
CA VAL A 243 -3.46 6.89 -4.33
C VAL A 243 -3.98 8.30 -4.59
N TRP A 244 -3.11 9.30 -4.47
CA TRP A 244 -3.41 10.66 -4.89
C TRP A 244 -3.31 10.80 -6.41
N LEU A 245 -4.26 11.51 -7.03
CA LEU A 245 -4.30 11.67 -8.48
C LEU A 245 -3.50 12.90 -8.91
N GLY A 246 -2.19 12.89 -8.70
CA GLY A 246 -1.29 13.97 -9.14
C GLY A 246 -1.74 15.35 -8.64
N GLY A 247 -1.64 16.37 -9.49
CA GLY A 247 -2.04 17.74 -9.14
C GLY A 247 -3.55 17.97 -8.94
N HIS A 248 -4.37 16.93 -9.06
CA HIS A 248 -5.83 17.03 -8.85
C HIS A 248 -6.14 17.02 -7.36
N ASP A 249 -7.21 17.71 -6.96
CA ASP A 249 -7.77 17.62 -5.60
C ASP A 249 -8.61 16.34 -5.41
N ARG A 250 -8.06 15.21 -5.88
CA ARG A 250 -8.72 13.91 -5.95
C ARG A 250 -7.81 12.81 -5.43
N ILE A 251 -8.44 11.85 -4.78
CA ILE A 251 -7.84 10.56 -4.46
C ILE A 251 -8.68 9.44 -5.08
N ALA A 252 -8.04 8.36 -5.48
CA ALA A 252 -8.72 7.11 -5.81
C ALA A 252 -8.42 6.06 -4.74
N THR A 253 -9.44 5.29 -4.38
CA THR A 253 -9.26 4.11 -3.53
C THR A 253 -9.68 2.86 -4.25
N THR A 254 -8.99 1.77 -3.93
CA THR A 254 -9.43 0.42 -4.27
C THR A 254 -9.78 -0.30 -2.97
N GLY A 255 -10.80 -1.13 -3.01
CA GLY A 255 -11.25 -1.86 -1.83
C GLY A 255 -12.36 -2.83 -2.19
N PHE A 256 -13.21 -3.14 -1.22
CA PHE A 256 -14.24 -4.17 -1.38
C PHE A 256 -15.61 -3.67 -0.95
N SER A 257 -16.64 -4.08 -1.68
CA SER A 257 -18.02 -3.90 -1.25
C SER A 257 -18.32 -4.80 -0.03
N LYS A 258 -19.47 -4.58 0.61
CA LYS A 258 -19.98 -5.48 1.66
C LYS A 258 -20.15 -6.92 1.16
N MET A 259 -20.45 -7.08 -0.14
CA MET A 259 -20.59 -8.38 -0.81
C MET A 259 -19.27 -8.92 -1.38
N SER A 260 -18.13 -8.35 -0.97
CA SER A 260 -16.78 -8.75 -1.40
C SER A 260 -16.46 -8.53 -2.89
N GLU A 261 -17.20 -7.66 -3.59
CA GLU A 261 -16.81 -7.20 -4.93
C GLU A 261 -15.65 -6.21 -4.82
N ARG A 262 -14.64 -6.31 -5.68
CA ARG A 262 -13.59 -5.30 -5.77
C ARG A 262 -14.16 -4.03 -6.35
N GLN A 263 -13.82 -2.90 -5.75
CA GLN A 263 -14.33 -1.59 -6.13
C GLN A 263 -13.19 -0.62 -6.35
N LEU A 264 -13.38 0.28 -7.31
CA LEU A 264 -12.60 1.50 -7.52
C LEU A 264 -13.50 2.69 -7.18
N ALA A 265 -13.07 3.53 -6.24
CA ALA A 265 -13.80 4.72 -5.84
C ALA A 265 -12.96 5.99 -6.04
N LEU A 266 -13.60 7.05 -6.50
CA LEU A 266 -13.03 8.39 -6.69
C LEU A 266 -13.62 9.33 -5.64
N TRP A 267 -12.77 10.15 -5.02
CA TRP A 267 -13.16 11.02 -3.92
C TRP A 267 -12.66 12.44 -4.12
N ASP A 268 -13.48 13.40 -3.71
CA ASP A 268 -13.09 14.80 -3.58
C ASP A 268 -12.32 15.01 -2.27
N THR A 269 -11.13 15.60 -2.32
CA THR A 269 -10.30 15.80 -1.11
C THR A 269 -10.80 16.96 -0.24
N SER A 270 -11.55 17.91 -0.82
CA SER A 270 -12.10 19.08 -0.14
C SER A 270 -13.33 18.79 0.72
N SER A 271 -13.87 17.58 0.67
CA SER A 271 -15.02 17.14 1.47
C SER A 271 -14.94 15.67 1.90
N LEU A 272 -14.03 14.89 1.30
CA LEU A 272 -14.06 13.41 1.29
C LEU A 272 -15.37 12.83 0.76
N ALA A 273 -16.10 13.57 -0.08
CA ALA A 273 -17.27 13.04 -0.75
C ALA A 273 -16.87 11.97 -1.78
N ASN A 274 -17.58 10.84 -1.76
CA ASN A 274 -17.49 9.84 -2.82
C ASN A 274 -18.13 10.40 -4.09
N ILE A 275 -17.32 10.62 -5.13
CA ILE A 275 -17.78 11.12 -6.43
C ILE A 275 -18.36 9.97 -7.24
N LYS A 276 -17.64 8.85 -7.26
CA LYS A 276 -17.99 7.69 -8.08
C LYS A 276 -17.42 6.43 -7.48
N THR A 277 -18.19 5.35 -7.49
CA THR A 277 -17.72 4.00 -7.19
C THR A 277 -18.09 3.07 -8.33
N VAL A 278 -17.11 2.28 -8.80
CA VAL A 278 -17.25 1.31 -9.88
C VAL A 278 -16.89 -0.07 -9.33
N SER A 279 -17.80 -1.04 -9.45
CA SER A 279 -17.47 -2.44 -9.20
C SER A 279 -16.61 -2.98 -10.35
N ILE A 280 -15.52 -3.67 -10.01
CA ILE A 280 -14.55 -4.20 -10.96
C ILE A 280 -14.85 -5.68 -11.25
N ASP A 281 -14.83 -6.53 -10.22
CA ASP A 281 -15.13 -7.97 -10.28
C ASP A 281 -15.28 -8.55 -8.86
N GLN A 282 -15.31 -9.88 -8.73
CA GLN A 282 -15.47 -10.61 -7.46
C GLN A 282 -14.19 -11.33 -6.98
N SER A 283 -13.02 -10.99 -7.54
CA SER A 283 -11.75 -11.60 -7.11
C SER A 283 -11.41 -11.20 -5.67
N SER A 284 -10.63 -12.04 -4.97
CA SER A 284 -10.32 -11.84 -3.56
C SER A 284 -9.11 -10.95 -3.27
N GLY A 285 -8.19 -10.82 -4.23
CA GLY A 285 -6.92 -10.12 -4.04
C GLY A 285 -7.05 -8.61 -4.06
N VAL A 286 -6.34 -7.95 -3.14
CA VAL A 286 -6.28 -6.49 -3.04
C VAL A 286 -5.72 -5.90 -4.33
N ILE A 287 -6.39 -4.87 -4.85
CA ILE A 287 -5.91 -4.10 -6.01
C ILE A 287 -4.94 -3.04 -5.55
N MET A 288 -3.74 -3.02 -6.12
CA MET A 288 -2.76 -1.97 -5.96
C MET A 288 -3.00 -0.89 -7.03
N PRO A 289 -3.37 0.36 -6.65
CA PRO A 289 -3.55 1.46 -7.58
C PRO A 289 -2.24 2.24 -7.77
N PHE A 290 -1.93 2.59 -9.01
CA PHE A 290 -0.73 3.36 -9.38
C PHE A 290 -1.11 4.51 -10.31
N TRP A 291 -0.79 5.74 -9.90
CA TRP A 291 -1.04 6.93 -10.69
C TRP A 291 0.15 7.27 -11.58
N SER A 292 -0.14 7.74 -12.81
CA SER A 292 0.80 8.40 -13.69
C SER A 292 0.33 9.82 -14.00
N ASP A 293 1.25 10.79 -14.01
CA ASP A 293 0.98 12.20 -14.37
C ASP A 293 0.51 12.40 -15.83
N ASN A 294 0.37 11.30 -16.57
CA ASN A 294 -0.37 11.25 -17.83
C ASN A 294 -1.89 11.28 -17.64
N ASN A 295 -2.37 11.47 -16.41
CA ASN A 295 -3.75 11.25 -16.01
C ASN A 295 -4.20 9.81 -16.23
N VAL A 296 -3.31 8.83 -16.02
CA VAL A 296 -3.63 7.41 -16.18
C VAL A 296 -3.46 6.69 -14.85
N LEU A 297 -4.52 6.06 -14.40
CA LEU A 297 -4.56 5.20 -13.22
C LEU A 297 -4.46 3.74 -13.66
N PHE A 298 -3.45 3.03 -13.16
CA PHE A 298 -3.25 1.61 -13.39
C PHE A 298 -3.65 0.81 -12.16
N LEU A 299 -4.37 -0.28 -12.36
CA LEU A 299 -4.87 -1.16 -11.31
C LEU A 299 -4.33 -2.57 -11.52
N ALA A 300 -3.62 -3.08 -10.53
CA ALA A 300 -2.99 -4.40 -10.59
C ALA A 300 -3.37 -5.18 -9.31
N GLY A 301 -4.16 -6.24 -9.43
CA GLY A 301 -4.62 -7.03 -8.28
C GLY A 301 -3.69 -8.17 -7.92
N LYS A 302 -3.41 -8.38 -6.64
CA LYS A 302 -2.70 -9.59 -6.20
C LYS A 302 -3.47 -10.83 -6.64
N GLY A 303 -2.78 -11.79 -7.26
CA GLY A 303 -3.37 -13.00 -7.82
C GLY A 303 -3.95 -12.83 -9.22
N ASP A 304 -4.05 -11.62 -9.74
CA ASP A 304 -4.50 -11.38 -11.12
C ASP A 304 -3.33 -11.49 -12.10
N GLY A 305 -3.62 -11.85 -13.36
CA GLY A 305 -2.62 -11.77 -14.43
C GLY A 305 -2.68 -10.47 -15.25
N ASN A 306 -3.80 -9.75 -15.16
CA ASN A 306 -4.08 -8.54 -15.92
C ASN A 306 -3.72 -7.25 -15.17
N ILE A 307 -3.50 -6.19 -15.94
CA ILE A 307 -3.36 -4.82 -15.43
C ILE A 307 -4.37 -3.96 -16.17
N ARG A 308 -5.31 -3.38 -15.43
CA ARG A 308 -6.34 -2.48 -15.98
C ARG A 308 -5.82 -1.06 -15.95
N SER A 309 -6.20 -0.24 -16.93
CA SER A 309 -5.81 1.17 -16.96
C SER A 309 -7.03 2.05 -17.24
N TYR A 310 -7.05 3.22 -16.59
CA TYR A 310 -8.14 4.20 -16.69
C TYR A 310 -7.54 5.58 -16.91
N GLU A 311 -8.04 6.31 -17.88
CA GLU A 311 -7.73 7.72 -18.05
C GLU A 311 -8.68 8.56 -17.19
N TYR A 312 -8.12 9.43 -16.38
CA TYR A 312 -8.87 10.38 -15.56
C TYR A 312 -9.11 11.67 -16.34
N GLU A 313 -10.37 12.07 -16.46
CA GLU A 313 -10.77 13.35 -17.05
C GLU A 313 -12.12 13.78 -16.46
N ASN A 314 -12.23 15.04 -16.01
CA ASN A 314 -13.47 15.65 -15.51
C ASN A 314 -14.24 14.75 -14.52
N ASP A 315 -13.57 14.34 -13.42
CA ASP A 315 -14.15 13.49 -12.38
C ASP A 315 -14.66 12.12 -12.88
N ASN A 316 -14.19 11.67 -14.04
CA ASN A 316 -14.50 10.38 -14.61
C ASN A 316 -13.23 9.57 -14.87
N LEU A 317 -13.37 8.25 -14.70
CA LEU A 317 -12.35 7.26 -15.03
C LEU A 317 -12.83 6.48 -16.26
N TYR A 318 -12.17 6.72 -17.38
CA TYR A 318 -12.45 6.09 -18.67
C TYR A 318 -11.52 4.91 -18.89
N GLU A 319 -12.08 3.72 -19.03
CA GLU A 319 -11.30 2.52 -19.27
C GLU A 319 -10.48 2.62 -20.57
N LEU A 320 -9.19 2.28 -20.46
CA LEU A 320 -8.25 2.17 -21.56
C LEU A 320 -8.01 0.69 -21.89
N SER A 321 -6.99 0.39 -22.71
CA SER A 321 -6.59 -0.98 -22.97
C SER A 321 -6.06 -1.67 -21.70
N GLU A 322 -6.40 -2.94 -21.59
CA GLU A 322 -5.98 -3.83 -20.52
C GLU A 322 -4.75 -4.63 -20.97
N TYR A 323 -3.71 -4.68 -20.14
CA TYR A 323 -2.63 -5.65 -20.31
C TYR A 323 -3.08 -7.00 -19.75
N LYS A 324 -2.81 -8.09 -20.49
CA LYS A 324 -3.23 -9.44 -20.14
C LYS A 324 -2.03 -10.37 -20.09
N SER A 325 -1.94 -11.14 -19.02
CA SER A 325 -1.00 -12.25 -18.86
C SER A 325 -1.70 -13.36 -18.08
N ILE A 326 -1.22 -14.59 -18.24
CA ILE A 326 -1.71 -15.76 -17.49
C ILE A 326 -1.03 -15.90 -16.12
N ASP A 327 0.08 -15.18 -15.91
CA ASP A 327 0.91 -15.30 -14.72
C ASP A 327 0.36 -14.42 -13.59
N PRO A 328 -0.08 -15.00 -12.45
CA PRO A 328 -0.69 -14.25 -11.37
C PRO A 328 0.37 -13.43 -10.61
N GLN A 329 0.19 -12.11 -10.57
CA GLN A 329 1.10 -11.21 -9.88
C GLN A 329 1.01 -11.38 -8.35
N ARG A 330 2.15 -11.45 -7.68
CA ARG A 330 2.28 -11.39 -6.23
C ARG A 330 2.55 -9.96 -5.74
N GLY A 331 3.28 -9.19 -6.53
CA GLY A 331 3.69 -7.82 -6.23
C GLY A 331 3.87 -7.01 -7.50
N MET A 332 3.86 -5.68 -7.36
CA MET A 332 3.97 -4.75 -8.48
C MET A 332 4.47 -3.41 -7.96
N CYS A 333 5.40 -2.78 -8.67
CA CYS A 333 5.72 -1.36 -8.50
C CYS A 333 6.02 -0.73 -9.83
N PHE A 334 5.97 0.60 -9.87
CA PHE A 334 6.20 1.38 -11.07
C PHE A 334 7.50 2.16 -10.96
N LEU A 335 8.20 2.29 -12.08
CA LEU A 335 9.42 3.07 -12.20
C LEU A 335 9.10 4.57 -12.13
N PRO A 336 9.92 5.39 -11.45
CA PRO A 336 9.79 6.84 -11.51
C PRO A 336 9.82 7.36 -12.95
N ARG A 337 8.95 8.31 -13.26
CA ARG A 337 8.75 8.80 -14.64
C ARG A 337 10.01 9.38 -15.29
N ARG A 338 10.88 10.01 -14.51
CA ARG A 338 12.17 10.56 -14.98
C ARG A 338 13.14 9.51 -15.53
N ALA A 339 12.86 8.21 -15.32
CA ALA A 339 13.69 7.10 -15.75
C ALA A 339 13.08 6.27 -16.91
N LEU A 340 11.92 6.68 -17.42
CA LEU A 340 11.25 6.00 -18.52
C LEU A 340 11.99 6.18 -19.84
N SER A 341 11.80 5.22 -20.75
CA SER A 341 12.36 5.28 -22.10
C SER A 341 11.51 6.18 -22.99
N VAL A 342 11.86 7.47 -23.02
CA VAL A 342 11.16 8.48 -23.82
C VAL A 342 11.19 8.16 -25.32
N SER A 343 12.32 7.64 -25.81
CA SER A 343 12.50 7.22 -27.22
C SER A 343 11.54 6.11 -27.64
N ASP A 344 11.14 5.25 -26.71
CA ASP A 344 10.21 4.14 -26.97
C ASP A 344 8.74 4.54 -26.73
N CYS A 345 8.46 5.83 -26.48
CA CYS A 345 7.14 6.32 -26.09
C CYS A 345 6.56 5.58 -24.86
N GLU A 346 7.43 5.17 -23.94
CA GLU A 346 7.07 4.48 -22.71
C GLU A 346 6.53 5.50 -21.70
N ILE A 347 5.22 5.46 -21.42
CA ILE A 347 4.57 6.35 -20.45
C ILE A 347 4.55 5.79 -19.03
N MET A 348 4.86 4.50 -18.89
CA MET A 348 4.94 3.83 -17.60
C MET A 348 5.76 2.54 -17.72
N ARG A 349 6.55 2.20 -16.70
CA ARG A 349 7.18 0.88 -16.57
C ARG A 349 6.77 0.23 -15.27
N ALA A 350 6.26 -0.98 -15.35
CA ALA A 350 5.91 -1.80 -14.21
C ALA A 350 6.94 -2.92 -14.01
N TYR A 351 7.22 -3.25 -12.75
CA TYR A 351 7.96 -4.44 -12.36
C TYR A 351 6.99 -5.43 -11.72
N LYS A 352 6.51 -6.36 -12.55
CA LYS A 352 5.58 -7.40 -12.13
C LYS A 352 6.35 -8.53 -11.48
N VAL A 353 5.99 -8.86 -10.25
CA VAL A 353 6.53 -10.04 -9.56
C VAL A 353 5.50 -11.15 -9.66
N TYR A 354 5.86 -12.29 -10.24
CA TYR A 354 5.05 -13.51 -10.25
C TYR A 354 5.94 -14.73 -10.05
N GLY A 355 5.43 -15.77 -9.39
CA GLY A 355 6.25 -16.95 -9.06
C GLY A 355 7.57 -16.57 -8.37
N SER A 356 8.68 -16.79 -9.07
CA SER A 356 10.05 -16.42 -8.71
C SER A 356 10.70 -15.50 -9.76
N THR A 357 9.93 -14.63 -10.41
CA THR A 357 10.37 -13.77 -11.51
C THR A 357 9.95 -12.33 -11.27
N ILE A 358 10.85 -11.39 -11.58
CA ILE A 358 10.56 -9.97 -11.80
C ILE A 358 10.54 -9.73 -13.32
N GLU A 359 9.39 -9.36 -13.85
CA GLU A 359 9.17 -9.04 -15.27
C GLU A 359 8.96 -7.53 -15.45
N PRO A 360 9.83 -6.84 -16.20
CA PRO A 360 9.58 -5.48 -16.66
C PRO A 360 8.48 -5.46 -17.74
N ILE A 361 7.52 -4.55 -17.60
CA ILE A 361 6.46 -4.30 -18.58
C ILE A 361 6.43 -2.81 -18.89
N GLY A 362 6.70 -2.44 -20.14
CA GLY A 362 6.66 -1.05 -20.60
C GLY A 362 5.31 -0.75 -21.23
N PHE A 363 4.57 0.23 -20.71
CA PHE A 363 3.33 0.70 -21.31
C PHE A 363 3.63 1.78 -22.33
N VAL A 364 3.37 1.47 -23.60
CA VAL A 364 3.80 2.28 -24.74
C VAL A 364 2.60 2.91 -25.44
N VAL A 365 2.70 4.21 -25.73
CA VAL A 365 1.79 4.87 -26.65
C VAL A 365 2.34 4.67 -28.08
N PRO A 366 1.62 3.98 -28.98
CA PRO A 366 2.13 3.72 -30.32
C PRO A 366 2.24 5.02 -31.11
N ARG A 367 3.47 5.46 -31.39
CA ARG A 367 3.81 6.61 -32.24
C ARG A 367 4.75 6.19 -33.36
N LYS A 368 4.67 6.91 -34.49
CA LYS A 368 5.52 6.69 -35.67
C LYS A 368 6.43 7.91 -35.88
N SER A 369 7.19 8.26 -34.86
CA SER A 369 8.08 9.42 -34.89
C SER A 369 9.25 9.18 -33.96
N ASP A 370 10.45 9.54 -34.42
CA ASP A 370 11.68 9.52 -33.60
C ASP A 370 11.87 10.84 -32.84
N GLN A 371 11.00 11.84 -33.07
CA GLN A 371 11.02 13.11 -32.35
C GLN A 371 10.39 12.96 -30.97
N PHE A 372 10.84 13.78 -30.01
CA PHE A 372 10.23 13.87 -28.69
C PHE A 372 8.72 14.16 -28.78
N GLN A 373 7.93 13.40 -28.02
CA GLN A 373 6.46 13.48 -28.04
C GLN A 373 5.96 14.24 -26.81
N SER A 374 6.10 15.57 -26.82
CA SER A 374 5.78 16.44 -25.68
C SER A 374 4.32 16.31 -25.19
N ASP A 375 3.40 15.96 -26.07
CA ASP A 375 1.99 15.80 -25.72
C ASP A 375 1.75 14.60 -24.78
N ILE A 376 2.57 13.55 -24.82
CA ILE A 376 2.46 12.38 -23.93
C ILE A 376 3.51 12.38 -22.81
N PHE A 377 4.43 13.33 -22.81
CA PHE A 377 5.46 13.48 -21.79
C PHE A 377 5.37 14.85 -21.10
N PRO A 378 4.32 15.08 -20.27
CA PRO A 378 4.35 16.22 -19.36
C PRO A 378 5.57 16.13 -18.43
N PRO A 379 6.04 17.27 -17.89
CA PRO A 379 7.14 17.30 -16.93
C PRO A 379 6.91 16.32 -15.77
N ALA A 380 7.97 15.61 -15.39
CA ALA A 380 7.92 14.57 -14.36
C ALA A 380 8.50 15.08 -13.03
N PRO A 381 8.15 14.50 -11.87
CA PRO A 381 8.84 14.78 -10.62
C PRO A 381 10.37 14.63 -10.75
N SER A 382 11.09 15.68 -10.33
CA SER A 382 12.56 15.74 -10.34
C SER A 382 13.16 14.97 -9.15
N SER A 383 14.45 14.64 -9.25
CA SER A 383 15.26 14.20 -8.11
C SER A 383 15.74 15.35 -7.22
N GLU A 384 15.49 16.61 -7.61
CA GLU A 384 15.85 17.77 -6.79
C GLU A 384 14.72 18.10 -5.79
N PRO A 385 14.98 18.07 -4.47
CA PRO A 385 13.98 18.43 -3.48
C PRO A 385 13.63 19.92 -3.57
N ALA A 386 12.37 20.25 -3.28
CA ALA A 386 11.91 21.64 -3.22
C ALA A 386 12.18 22.29 -1.86
N LEU A 387 12.30 21.47 -0.81
CA LEU A 387 12.50 21.89 0.57
C LEU A 387 13.48 20.95 1.29
N THR A 388 14.17 21.49 2.27
CA THR A 388 14.81 20.68 3.32
C THR A 388 13.77 20.17 4.34
N ALA A 389 14.10 19.13 5.11
CA ALA A 389 13.25 18.65 6.20
C ALA A 389 12.92 19.78 7.21
N ALA A 390 13.94 20.52 7.65
CA ALA A 390 13.79 21.62 8.62
C ALA A 390 12.84 22.72 8.11
N GLU A 391 12.97 23.11 6.85
CA GLU A 391 12.05 24.08 6.24
C GLU A 391 10.61 23.58 6.21
N TRP A 392 10.40 22.30 5.86
CA TRP A 392 9.05 21.75 5.80
C TRP A 392 8.41 21.64 7.18
N PHE A 393 9.13 21.13 8.19
CA PHE A 393 8.64 21.02 9.57
C PHE A 393 8.37 22.38 10.22
N THR A 394 9.06 23.45 9.80
CA THR A 394 8.78 24.83 10.25
C THR A 394 7.62 25.50 9.50
N GLY A 395 6.96 24.79 8.58
CA GLY A 395 5.74 25.23 7.90
C GLY A 395 5.94 25.77 6.49
N LYS A 396 7.17 25.80 5.96
CA LYS A 396 7.40 26.22 4.57
C LYS A 396 6.74 25.24 3.61
N THR A 397 6.11 25.76 2.57
CA THR A 397 5.47 24.95 1.52
C THR A 397 6.03 25.40 0.18
N ALA A 398 6.36 24.44 -0.68
CA ALA A 398 6.81 24.69 -2.03
C ALA A 398 6.17 23.68 -2.99
N PRO A 399 5.88 24.09 -4.24
CA PRO A 399 5.52 23.13 -5.29
C PRO A 399 6.67 22.15 -5.53
N GLN A 400 6.33 20.97 -6.03
CA GLN A 400 7.33 19.97 -6.42
C GLN A 400 8.20 20.49 -7.57
N ASN A 401 9.49 20.21 -7.57
CA ASN A 401 10.34 20.45 -8.74
C ASN A 401 10.04 19.41 -9.81
N LEU A 402 9.83 19.86 -11.04
CA LEU A 402 9.57 19.01 -12.21
C LEU A 402 10.74 19.10 -13.18
N VAL A 403 11.07 17.98 -13.82
CA VAL A 403 12.04 17.88 -14.90
C VAL A 403 11.31 17.73 -16.24
N ASP A 404 11.69 18.55 -17.20
CA ASP A 404 11.28 18.41 -18.59
C ASP A 404 12.06 17.25 -19.23
N LEU A 405 11.33 16.27 -19.78
CA LEU A 405 11.92 15.01 -20.27
C LEU A 405 12.61 15.13 -21.64
N ASP A 406 12.50 16.28 -22.32
CA ASP A 406 13.21 16.55 -23.58
C ASP A 406 14.55 17.24 -23.29
N THR A 407 14.48 18.32 -22.50
CA THR A 407 15.59 19.24 -22.26
C THR A 407 16.40 18.90 -21.00
N GLY A 408 15.83 18.11 -20.08
CA GLY A 408 16.40 17.85 -18.76
C GLY A 408 16.35 19.05 -17.81
N THR A 409 15.68 20.14 -18.19
CA THR A 409 15.59 21.35 -17.36
C THR A 409 14.67 21.12 -16.16
N VAL A 410 15.12 21.56 -14.98
CA VAL A 410 14.35 21.47 -13.74
C VAL A 410 13.71 22.82 -13.43
N SER A 411 12.43 22.81 -13.10
CA SER A 411 11.69 24.01 -12.69
C SER A 411 10.62 23.66 -11.65
N ALA A 412 10.25 24.62 -10.81
CA ALA A 412 9.15 24.45 -9.88
C ALA A 412 7.83 24.20 -10.64
N ALA A 413 7.02 23.24 -10.18
CA ALA A 413 5.70 23.01 -10.74
C ALA A 413 4.89 24.31 -10.71
N PRO A 414 4.05 24.57 -11.73
CA PRO A 414 3.15 25.71 -11.70
C PRO A 414 2.36 25.66 -10.39
N ALA A 415 2.28 26.79 -9.69
CA ALA A 415 1.45 26.87 -8.50
C ALA A 415 0.01 26.49 -8.91
N SER A 416 -0.44 25.31 -8.50
CA SER A 416 -1.86 25.04 -8.47
C SER A 416 -2.47 26.08 -7.53
N ALA A 417 -3.64 26.60 -7.87
CA ALA A 417 -4.36 27.49 -6.97
C ALA A 417 -4.37 26.80 -5.59
N PRO A 418 -3.93 27.47 -4.51
CA PRO A 418 -3.89 26.84 -3.21
C PRO A 418 -5.27 26.29 -2.94
N ALA A 419 -5.37 24.97 -2.79
CA ALA A 419 -6.58 24.36 -2.26
C ALA A 419 -6.85 25.14 -0.98
N THR A 420 -7.98 25.84 -0.95
CA THR A 420 -8.38 26.70 0.15
C THR A 420 -8.73 25.77 1.31
N PHE A 421 -7.70 25.27 1.98
CA PHE A 421 -7.79 24.49 3.20
C PHE A 421 -8.11 25.46 4.33
N ALA A 422 -9.35 25.95 4.35
CA ALA A 422 -9.94 26.45 5.57
C ALA A 422 -10.35 25.22 6.40
N PRO A 423 -9.80 25.01 7.61
CA PRO A 423 -10.41 24.06 8.53
C PRO A 423 -11.85 24.53 8.77
N GLN A 424 -12.83 23.77 8.26
CA GLN A 424 -14.18 23.99 8.74
C GLN A 424 -14.19 23.64 10.23
N PRO A 425 -14.70 24.52 11.10
CA PRO A 425 -14.80 24.21 12.50
C PRO A 425 -15.58 22.92 12.66
N THR A 426 -15.01 21.97 13.39
CA THR A 426 -15.69 20.76 13.84
C THR A 426 -17.06 21.19 14.38
N PRO A 427 -18.19 20.64 13.88
CA PRO A 427 -19.46 20.89 14.52
C PRO A 427 -19.31 20.45 15.97
N ALA A 428 -19.44 21.41 16.90
CA ALA A 428 -19.52 21.09 18.32
C ALA A 428 -20.60 20.03 18.46
N ALA A 429 -20.27 18.91 19.10
CA ALA A 429 -21.22 17.85 19.37
C ALA A 429 -22.47 18.47 20.00
N ALA A 430 -23.55 18.52 19.25
CA ALA A 430 -24.83 18.92 19.80
C ALA A 430 -25.15 17.92 20.91
N ALA A 431 -25.33 18.44 22.12
CA ALA A 431 -25.78 17.63 23.24
C ALA A 431 -27.02 16.83 22.82
N PRO A 432 -27.12 15.53 23.17
CA PRO A 432 -28.30 14.76 22.86
C PRO A 432 -29.52 15.48 23.47
N PRO A 433 -30.64 15.63 22.73
CA PRO A 433 -31.85 16.17 23.31
C PRO A 433 -32.29 15.29 24.49
N PRO A 434 -32.91 15.86 25.54
CA PRO A 434 -33.30 15.10 26.73
C PRO A 434 -34.22 13.95 26.34
N ALA A 435 -33.93 12.75 26.87
CA ALA A 435 -34.74 11.56 26.67
C ALA A 435 -36.19 11.83 27.08
N THR A 436 -37.11 11.80 26.11
CA THR A 436 -38.54 11.75 26.38
C THR A 436 -38.90 10.37 26.94
N ALA A 437 -39.57 10.36 28.09
CA ALA A 437 -40.02 9.16 28.78
C ALA A 437 -40.87 8.24 27.87
N PRO A 438 -40.81 6.90 28.03
CA PRO A 438 -41.62 5.98 27.23
C PRO A 438 -43.10 6.13 27.59
N LYS A 439 -43.97 6.23 26.57
CA LYS A 439 -45.42 6.11 26.75
C LYS A 439 -45.81 4.63 26.98
N PRO A 440 -46.85 4.34 27.78
CA PRO A 440 -47.30 2.97 28.03
C PRO A 440 -47.83 2.32 26.74
N VAL A 441 -47.53 1.04 26.57
CA VAL A 441 -48.03 0.20 25.47
C VAL A 441 -49.29 -0.51 25.96
N ASP A 442 -50.42 -0.27 25.30
CA ASP A 442 -51.66 -1.01 25.51
C ASP A 442 -51.59 -2.42 24.88
N PRO A 443 -52.26 -3.43 25.45
CA PRO A 443 -52.20 -4.82 24.99
C PRO A 443 -53.01 -5.05 23.69
N PRO A 444 -52.60 -6.00 22.82
CA PRO A 444 -53.28 -6.24 21.55
C PRO A 444 -54.55 -7.12 21.70
N THR A 445 -55.60 -6.73 20.99
CA THR A 445 -56.87 -7.47 20.81
C THR A 445 -56.89 -8.15 19.42
N PRO A 446 -57.43 -9.38 19.26
CA PRO A 446 -57.23 -10.18 18.05
C PRO A 446 -58.38 -10.10 17.03
N ALA A 447 -58.04 -10.13 15.72
CA ALA A 447 -58.89 -10.54 14.58
C ALA A 447 -58.02 -10.45 13.30
N SER A 448 -58.19 -11.18 12.18
CA SER A 448 -58.97 -12.35 11.75
C SER A 448 -58.39 -12.72 10.37
N ILE A 449 -58.32 -14.02 10.04
CA ILE A 449 -57.67 -14.56 8.83
C ILE A 449 -58.58 -14.39 7.60
N PRO A 450 -58.07 -13.93 6.43
CA PRO A 450 -58.72 -14.13 5.14
C PRO A 450 -58.15 -15.34 4.38
N ILE A 451 -59.06 -16.13 3.80
CA ILE A 451 -58.81 -17.31 2.96
C ILE A 451 -58.40 -16.85 1.53
N PRO A 452 -57.38 -17.46 0.89
CA PRO A 452 -57.07 -17.21 -0.52
C PRO A 452 -57.77 -18.21 -1.46
N PRO A 453 -58.10 -17.81 -2.72
CA PRO A 453 -58.77 -18.66 -3.69
C PRO A 453 -57.79 -19.52 -4.52
N THR A 454 -58.30 -20.67 -4.94
CA THR A 454 -57.66 -21.69 -5.80
C THR A 454 -57.39 -21.19 -7.23
N PRO A 455 -56.25 -21.57 -7.85
CA PRO A 455 -56.12 -21.60 -9.31
C PRO A 455 -55.90 -23.02 -9.87
N ALA A 456 -56.39 -23.21 -11.09
CA ALA A 456 -56.37 -24.45 -11.86
C ALA A 456 -55.08 -24.64 -12.69
N ALA A 457 -54.71 -25.93 -12.82
CA ALA A 457 -53.88 -26.64 -13.81
C ALA A 457 -53.07 -25.85 -14.89
N ALA A 458 -51.74 -26.03 -14.90
CA ALA A 458 -51.03 -27.04 -15.73
C ALA A 458 -49.60 -26.60 -16.16
N GLN A 459 -48.70 -27.59 -16.16
CA GLN A 459 -47.43 -27.74 -16.89
C GLN A 459 -46.12 -27.20 -16.24
N THR A 460 -45.28 -28.17 -15.88
CA THR A 460 -43.85 -28.11 -15.49
C THR A 460 -42.94 -27.64 -16.63
N PRO A 461 -41.74 -27.10 -16.32
CA PRO A 461 -40.56 -27.97 -16.32
C PRO A 461 -39.63 -27.83 -15.10
N ILE A 462 -38.84 -28.88 -14.94
CA ILE A 462 -37.92 -29.28 -13.87
C ILE A 462 -36.81 -28.24 -13.60
N ALA A 463 -36.58 -27.92 -12.32
CA ALA A 463 -35.31 -27.40 -11.81
C ALA A 463 -35.00 -28.08 -10.46
N THR A 464 -33.80 -28.63 -10.35
CA THR A 464 -33.23 -29.39 -9.23
C THR A 464 -33.09 -28.53 -7.95
N GLU A 465 -33.77 -28.93 -6.87
CA GLU A 465 -33.59 -28.38 -5.52
C GLU A 465 -32.28 -28.90 -4.89
N ALA A 466 -31.47 -27.97 -4.38
CA ALA A 466 -30.39 -28.24 -3.45
C ALA A 466 -30.97 -28.47 -2.05
N ALA A 467 -30.61 -29.59 -1.41
CA ALA A 467 -31.09 -29.97 -0.10
C ALA A 467 -30.65 -28.97 0.99
N SER A 468 -31.59 -28.57 1.85
CA SER A 468 -31.33 -27.86 3.10
C SER A 468 -30.71 -28.82 4.13
N PRO A 469 -29.66 -28.45 4.90
CA PRO A 469 -29.08 -29.35 5.88
C PRO A 469 -30.08 -29.64 7.02
N SER A 470 -30.16 -30.91 7.43
CA SER A 470 -31.07 -31.41 8.44
C SER A 470 -30.80 -30.81 9.82
N ASN A 471 -31.84 -30.67 10.65
CA ASN A 471 -31.77 -30.18 12.03
C ASN A 471 -30.76 -30.94 12.92
N GLU A 472 -30.42 -32.18 12.57
CA GLU A 472 -29.40 -32.97 13.27
C GLU A 472 -27.97 -32.41 13.07
N ALA A 473 -27.64 -31.92 11.87
CA ALA A 473 -26.33 -31.33 11.60
C ALA A 473 -26.13 -30.02 12.36
N ASN A 474 -27.19 -29.22 12.50
CA ASN A 474 -27.15 -28.00 13.30
C ASN A 474 -26.99 -28.29 14.80
N ASN A 475 -27.64 -29.34 15.31
CA ASN A 475 -27.50 -29.73 16.72
C ASN A 475 -26.09 -30.25 17.02
N ALA A 476 -25.50 -31.05 16.13
CA ALA A 476 -24.12 -31.53 16.27
C ALA A 476 -23.10 -30.37 16.28
N LEU A 477 -23.30 -29.36 15.43
CA LEU A 477 -22.45 -28.16 15.41
C LEU A 477 -22.58 -27.31 16.69
N VAL A 478 -23.78 -27.23 17.27
CA VAL A 478 -23.99 -26.51 18.54
C VAL A 478 -23.29 -27.23 19.69
N GLU A 479 -23.36 -28.55 19.73
CA GLU A 479 -22.70 -29.37 20.74
C GLU A 479 -21.17 -29.28 20.62
N GLU A 480 -20.64 -29.35 19.41
CA GLU A 480 -19.20 -29.19 19.17
C GLU A 480 -18.69 -27.79 19.54
N ASN A 481 -19.44 -26.73 19.21
CA ASN A 481 -19.09 -25.36 19.61
C ASN A 481 -19.09 -25.19 21.13
N SER A 482 -20.03 -25.85 21.84
CA SER A 482 -20.07 -25.82 23.30
C SER A 482 -18.83 -26.46 23.92
N ARG A 483 -18.39 -27.60 23.35
CA ARG A 483 -17.17 -28.32 23.78
C ARG A 483 -15.91 -27.51 23.52
N LEU A 484 -15.77 -26.93 22.33
CA LEU A 484 -14.62 -26.09 21.99
C LEU A 484 -14.54 -24.85 22.90
N THR A 485 -15.68 -24.30 23.29
CA THR A 485 -15.74 -23.16 24.21
C THR A 485 -15.29 -23.55 25.63
N SER A 486 -15.64 -24.75 26.12
CA SER A 486 -15.13 -25.24 27.41
C SER A 486 -13.63 -25.52 27.38
N GLU A 487 -13.13 -26.17 26.33
CA GLU A 487 -11.69 -26.45 26.18
C GLU A 487 -10.87 -25.15 26.12
N LEU A 488 -11.36 -24.13 25.40
CA LEU A 488 -10.72 -22.83 25.34
C LEU A 488 -10.67 -22.13 26.71
N ARG A 489 -11.69 -22.32 27.54
CA ARG A 489 -11.74 -21.76 28.90
C ARG A 489 -10.71 -22.44 29.80
N GLU A 490 -10.57 -23.75 29.71
CA GLU A 490 -9.58 -24.52 30.47
C GLU A 490 -8.15 -24.16 30.05
N ALA A 491 -7.89 -24.08 28.74
CA ALA A 491 -6.59 -23.67 28.21
C ALA A 491 -6.18 -22.26 28.70
N ARG A 492 -7.12 -21.30 28.71
CA ARG A 492 -6.88 -19.96 29.25
C ARG A 492 -6.56 -19.97 30.76
N ALA A 493 -7.22 -20.84 31.53
CA ALA A 493 -6.93 -20.98 32.95
C ALA A 493 -5.52 -21.57 33.18
N GLN A 494 -5.12 -22.54 32.35
CA GLN A 494 -3.79 -23.15 32.42
C GLN A 494 -2.68 -22.17 32.04
N ILE A 495 -2.88 -21.36 30.99
CA ILE A 495 -1.94 -20.29 30.61
C ILE A 495 -1.75 -19.31 31.77
N ARG A 496 -2.83 -18.85 32.40
CA ARG A 496 -2.75 -17.93 33.55
C ARG A 496 -1.97 -18.54 34.72
N ASN A 497 -2.12 -19.85 34.97
CA ASN A 497 -1.38 -20.51 36.04
C ASN A 497 0.12 -20.63 35.72
N LEU A 498 0.47 -20.92 34.46
CA LEU A 498 1.87 -20.94 34.00
C LEU A 498 2.52 -19.55 34.07
N GLU A 499 1.79 -18.48 33.72
CA GLU A 499 2.26 -17.10 33.85
C GLU A 499 2.61 -16.75 35.31
N LEU A 500 1.75 -17.14 36.26
CA LEU A 500 2.00 -16.95 37.69
C LEU A 500 3.24 -17.74 38.18
N GLN A 501 3.45 -18.96 37.67
CA GLN A 501 4.64 -19.75 37.99
C GLN A 501 5.92 -19.11 37.44
N ILE A 502 5.88 -18.58 36.21
CA ILE A 502 7.01 -17.88 35.59
C ILE A 502 7.35 -16.61 36.39
N GLU A 503 6.35 -15.86 36.83
CA GLU A 503 6.56 -14.64 37.64
C GLU A 503 7.18 -14.98 39.00
N ALA A 504 6.72 -16.04 39.66
CA ALA A 504 7.31 -16.54 40.89
C ALA A 504 8.78 -17.00 40.71
N MET A 505 9.09 -17.69 39.61
CA MET A 505 10.46 -18.10 39.30
C MET A 505 11.37 -16.88 39.04
N LYS A 506 10.89 -15.86 38.31
CA LYS A 506 11.63 -14.62 38.08
C LYS A 506 11.92 -13.87 39.38
N ALA A 507 10.93 -13.78 40.28
CA ALA A 507 11.12 -13.16 41.59
C ALA A 507 12.16 -13.90 42.45
N ASN A 508 12.15 -15.24 42.41
CA ASN A 508 13.15 -16.05 43.11
C ASN A 508 14.55 -15.90 42.51
N ALA A 509 14.67 -15.85 41.19
CA ALA A 509 15.94 -15.63 40.49
C ALA A 509 16.52 -14.23 40.81
N GLN A 510 15.69 -13.19 40.89
CA GLN A 510 16.11 -11.85 41.30
C GLN A 510 16.59 -11.81 42.75
N LYS A 511 15.91 -12.51 43.67
CA LYS A 511 16.36 -12.64 45.07
C LYS A 511 17.69 -13.37 45.17
N ALA A 512 17.88 -14.45 44.41
CA ALA A 512 19.14 -15.19 44.38
C ALA A 512 20.28 -14.35 43.80
N ALA A 513 20.04 -13.60 42.71
CA ALA A 513 21.02 -12.70 42.12
C ALA A 513 21.43 -11.58 43.10
N LYS A 514 20.48 -11.02 43.85
CA LYS A 514 20.74 -10.00 44.87
C LYS A 514 21.57 -10.55 46.04
N ALA A 515 21.27 -11.77 46.51
CA ALA A 515 22.02 -12.41 47.58
C ALA A 515 23.48 -12.73 47.18
N ILE A 516 23.72 -13.08 45.92
CA ILE A 516 25.08 -13.29 45.39
C ILE A 516 25.86 -11.96 45.34
N LEU A 517 25.17 -10.87 44.98
CA LEU A 517 25.77 -9.53 44.91
C LEU A 517 26.13 -8.98 46.31
N GLU A 518 25.33 -9.31 47.33
CA GLU A 518 25.59 -8.94 48.73
C GLU A 518 26.69 -9.82 49.39
N ALA A 519 26.90 -11.04 48.90
CA ALA A 519 27.94 -11.95 49.40
C ALA A 519 29.32 -11.79 48.72
N GLY A 520 29.38 -11.06 47.61
CA GLY A 520 30.61 -10.85 46.80
C GLY A 520 31.39 -9.56 47.11
N GLY A 521 31.03 -8.81 48.16
CA GLY A 521 31.72 -7.59 48.56
C GLY A 521 32.91 -7.86 49.49
N ILE A 522 34.09 -8.08 48.91
CA ILE A 522 35.40 -7.72 49.49
C ILE A 522 36.11 -6.82 48.47
#